data_AF-A0A917M9Y8-F1
#
_entry.id   AF-A0A917M9Y8-F1
#
_cell.length_a   1.000
_cell.length_b   1.000
_cell.length_c   1.000
_cell.angle_alpha   90.00
_cell.angle_beta   90.00
_cell.angle_gamma   90.00
#
_symmetry.space_group_name_H-M   'P 1'
#
loop_
_entity.id
_entity.type
_entity.pdbx_description
1 polymer ?
#
loop_
_entity_poly.entity_id
_entity_poly.type
_entity_poly.pdbx_seq_one_letter_code
_entity_poly.pdbx_strand_id
1 'polypeptide(L)'
;MNKFKFIQHLLENEKFDFNQKERFFKLVSKELEKPSELDILNLKQDIDDIKKKLGISNLPKKEETEKSNGLKIFEEALKNEKETNIPKYIDPFSEKGISKFLKAYNENPILKTTCHEIDSESSLKIILEYCKEDEYNFSTHLQFIKFEFDKLTKEYNINKKLYSLIRAYIYGGIKWSTDKLQMSWSDKELLDWSDNNPKIIPNPGFNLIEKYETEGYSLSTPFRSTLTGKNIITFSDFVLLFKSMFHINSNNSLKKHLVRVIRKMEFKEWFDIEINENKFGENIHIYTDVDKLIQSFVKIVELVKSINKEYSVVERPQLLISFFEQENDVIFSIHHLNSIYKKSLMSTLSHPFGESTTPIIEKQINGLCNLELIANFDNNDFARINLWNGSKVKILEKFESFEGVEYVLKFKR
;
A
#
# COMPACT_ATOMS: atom_id res chain seq x y z
N MET A 1 -9.67 13.45 -55.41
CA MET A 1 -8.47 13.80 -54.61
C MET A 1 -8.37 12.78 -53.48
N ASN A 2 -7.22 12.13 -53.29
CA ASN A 2 -7.04 11.10 -52.24
C ASN A 2 -7.25 11.75 -50.85
N LYS A 3 -8.11 11.18 -50.00
CA LYS A 3 -8.42 11.71 -48.65
C LYS A 3 -7.15 11.94 -47.83
N PHE A 4 -6.19 11.02 -47.91
CA PHE A 4 -4.90 11.12 -47.23
C PHE A 4 -4.05 12.25 -47.80
N LYS A 5 -4.02 12.42 -49.13
CA LYS A 5 -3.30 13.56 -49.76
C LYS A 5 -3.95 14.90 -49.42
N PHE A 6 -5.27 14.94 -49.26
CA PHE A 6 -5.99 16.14 -48.81
C PHE A 6 -5.69 16.49 -47.35
N ILE A 7 -5.73 15.50 -46.46
CA ILE A 7 -5.38 15.67 -45.05
C ILE A 7 -3.91 16.09 -44.91
N GLN A 8 -3.01 15.44 -45.64
CA GLN A 8 -1.59 15.80 -45.67
C GLN A 8 -1.39 17.23 -46.19
N HIS A 9 -2.03 17.61 -47.29
CA HIS A 9 -1.94 18.95 -47.83
C HIS A 9 -2.43 20.01 -46.83
N LEU A 10 -3.53 19.76 -46.13
CA LEU A 10 -4.03 20.66 -45.07
C LEU A 10 -3.04 20.77 -43.91
N LEU A 11 -2.46 19.67 -43.46
CA LEU A 11 -1.47 19.69 -42.36
C LEU A 11 -0.17 20.39 -42.73
N GLU A 12 0.27 20.27 -43.99
CA GLU A 12 1.54 20.83 -44.46
C GLU A 12 1.43 22.32 -44.83
N ASN A 13 0.25 22.79 -45.26
CA ASN A 13 0.11 24.12 -45.85
C ASN A 13 -0.75 25.09 -45.02
N GLU A 14 -1.63 24.60 -44.12
CA GLU A 14 -2.47 25.46 -43.29
C GLU A 14 -1.88 25.68 -41.88
N LYS A 15 -1.89 26.94 -41.43
CA LYS A 15 -1.49 27.28 -40.06
C LYS A 15 -2.68 27.17 -39.10
N PHE A 16 -2.84 26.00 -38.50
CA PHE A 16 -3.83 25.79 -37.44
C PHE A 16 -3.31 26.20 -36.06
N ASP A 17 -4.17 26.83 -35.26
CA ASP A 17 -3.96 26.94 -33.80
C ASP A 17 -4.18 25.60 -33.08
N PHE A 18 -3.85 25.53 -31.79
CA PHE A 18 -3.92 24.27 -31.04
C PHE A 18 -5.33 23.65 -30.99
N ASN A 19 -6.36 24.48 -30.81
CA ASN A 19 -7.74 24.02 -30.72
C ASN A 19 -8.28 23.58 -32.09
N GLN A 20 -7.85 24.26 -33.16
CA GLN A 20 -8.15 23.89 -34.54
C GLN A 20 -7.48 22.56 -34.92
N LYS A 21 -6.23 22.34 -34.50
CA LYS A 21 -5.53 21.06 -34.71
C LYS A 21 -6.26 19.91 -34.02
N GLU A 22 -6.67 20.10 -32.77
CA GLU A 22 -7.36 19.03 -32.02
C GLU A 22 -8.72 18.68 -32.65
N ARG A 23 -9.48 19.68 -33.10
CA ARG A 23 -10.74 19.46 -33.83
C ARG A 23 -10.51 18.80 -35.19
N PHE A 24 -9.47 19.23 -35.91
CA PHE A 24 -9.09 18.65 -37.19
C PHE A 24 -8.72 17.17 -37.05
N PHE A 25 -7.89 16.81 -36.07
CA PHE A 25 -7.55 15.40 -35.82
C PHE A 25 -8.76 14.57 -35.41
N LYS A 26 -9.69 15.10 -34.61
CA LYS A 26 -10.95 14.40 -34.27
C LYS A 26 -11.82 14.14 -35.51
N LEU A 27 -11.89 15.08 -36.44
CA LEU A 27 -12.63 14.93 -37.69
C LEU A 27 -11.96 13.91 -38.62
N VAL A 28 -10.63 13.96 -38.73
CA VAL A 28 -9.84 12.98 -39.48
C VAL A 28 -10.04 11.58 -38.93
N SER A 29 -9.94 11.38 -37.61
CA SER A 29 -10.13 10.05 -37.00
C SER A 29 -11.53 9.49 -37.27
N LYS A 30 -12.58 10.32 -37.16
CA LYS A 30 -13.96 9.90 -37.49
C LYS A 30 -14.16 9.55 -38.96
N GLU A 31 -13.51 10.28 -39.87
CA GLU A 31 -13.58 9.99 -41.30
C GLU A 31 -12.82 8.72 -41.67
N LEU A 32 -11.72 8.41 -40.95
CA LEU A 32 -10.91 7.21 -41.15
C LEU A 32 -11.49 5.94 -40.52
N GLU A 33 -12.45 6.06 -39.58
CA GLU A 33 -13.17 4.91 -39.01
C GLU A 33 -14.07 4.19 -40.03
N LYS A 34 -14.36 4.82 -41.18
CA LYS A 34 -15.15 4.24 -42.29
C LYS A 34 -14.41 4.34 -43.62
N PRO A 35 -13.30 3.59 -43.82
CA PRO A 35 -12.54 3.66 -45.05
C PRO A 35 -13.39 3.10 -46.20
N SER A 36 -13.50 3.85 -47.30
CA SER A 36 -14.12 3.35 -48.52
C SER A 36 -13.20 2.34 -49.22
N GLU A 37 -13.74 1.47 -50.07
CA GLU A 37 -12.92 0.53 -50.87
C GLU A 37 -11.84 1.26 -51.70
N LEU A 38 -12.16 2.49 -52.15
CA LEU A 38 -11.22 3.36 -52.86
C LEU A 38 -10.06 3.82 -51.95
N ASP A 39 -10.33 4.08 -50.66
CA ASP A 39 -9.30 4.46 -49.67
C ASP A 39 -8.34 3.30 -49.41
N ILE A 40 -8.84 2.06 -49.36
CA ILE A 40 -8.05 0.83 -49.18
C ILE A 40 -7.19 0.56 -50.42
N LEU A 41 -7.74 0.75 -51.62
CA LEU A 41 -7.01 0.61 -52.89
C LEU A 41 -5.87 1.63 -53.00
N ASN A 42 -6.13 2.89 -52.64
CA ASN A 42 -5.11 3.94 -52.64
C ASN A 42 -4.00 3.67 -51.62
N LEU A 43 -4.35 3.18 -50.41
CA LEU A 43 -3.39 2.77 -49.39
C LEU A 43 -2.48 1.64 -49.88
N LYS A 44 -3.04 0.63 -50.55
CA LYS A 44 -2.24 -0.46 -51.15
C LYS A 44 -1.28 0.08 -52.20
N GLN A 45 -1.74 1.01 -53.04
CA GLN A 45 -0.91 1.61 -54.07
C GLN A 45 0.21 2.49 -53.50
N ASP A 46 -0.08 3.30 -52.46
CA ASP A 46 0.92 4.10 -51.75
C ASP A 46 1.96 3.18 -51.05
N ILE A 47 1.52 2.07 -50.46
CA ILE A 47 2.40 1.05 -49.88
C ILE A 47 3.29 0.41 -50.96
N ASP A 48 2.74 0.10 -52.12
CA ASP A 48 3.51 -0.51 -53.22
C ASP A 48 4.50 0.47 -53.86
N ASP A 49 4.17 1.76 -53.93
CA ASP A 49 5.08 2.82 -54.34
C ASP A 49 6.21 3.03 -53.31
N ILE A 50 5.92 2.92 -52.01
CA ILE A 50 6.94 2.92 -50.95
C ILE A 50 7.85 1.70 -51.08
N LYS A 51 7.30 0.49 -51.29
CA LYS A 51 8.09 -0.73 -51.50
C LYS A 51 9.01 -0.61 -52.72
N LYS A 52 8.53 0.03 -53.81
CA LYS A 52 9.36 0.34 -54.99
C LYS A 52 10.48 1.32 -54.67
N LYS A 53 10.19 2.41 -53.96
CA LYS A 53 11.21 3.40 -53.53
C LYS A 53 12.25 2.80 -52.58
N LEU A 54 11.87 1.81 -51.78
CA LEU A 54 12.75 1.09 -50.86
C LEU A 54 13.48 -0.10 -51.50
N GLY A 55 13.27 -0.38 -52.78
CA GLY A 55 13.95 -1.48 -53.49
C GLY A 55 13.46 -2.90 -53.13
N ILE A 56 12.30 -3.03 -52.49
CA ILE A 56 11.77 -4.31 -51.96
C ILE A 56 10.97 -5.10 -53.02
N SER A 57 10.83 -4.55 -54.24
CA SER A 57 9.79 -4.99 -55.19
C SER A 57 10.04 -6.27 -55.99
N ASN A 58 11.11 -7.04 -55.77
CA ASN A 58 11.33 -8.32 -56.46
C ASN A 58 11.95 -9.39 -55.54
N LEU A 59 11.10 -10.19 -54.89
CA LEU A 59 11.47 -11.52 -54.41
C LEU A 59 10.44 -12.54 -54.94
N PRO A 60 10.87 -13.69 -55.51
CA PRO A 60 9.94 -14.67 -56.05
C PRO A 60 9.11 -15.29 -54.92
N LYS A 61 7.83 -15.56 -55.21
CA LYS A 61 6.98 -16.38 -54.34
C LYS A 61 7.65 -17.74 -54.13
N LYS A 62 8.20 -17.97 -52.93
CA LYS A 62 8.59 -19.30 -52.45
C LYS A 62 7.88 -19.60 -51.14
N GLU A 63 7.45 -20.84 -51.09
CA GLU A 63 6.63 -21.48 -50.08
C GLU A 63 7.25 -21.45 -48.68
N GLU A 64 6.35 -21.64 -47.71
CA GLU A 64 6.53 -21.81 -46.28
C GLU A 64 7.91 -22.31 -45.84
N THR A 65 8.67 -21.44 -45.16
CA THR A 65 9.28 -21.66 -43.83
C THR A 65 10.22 -20.49 -43.56
N GLU A 66 9.82 -19.55 -42.71
CA GLU A 66 10.68 -18.71 -41.86
C GLU A 66 9.82 -17.65 -41.12
N LYS A 67 8.92 -18.15 -40.25
CA LYS A 67 8.45 -17.35 -39.11
C LYS A 67 9.56 -17.33 -38.07
N SER A 68 10.44 -16.34 -38.03
CA SER A 68 11.18 -16.12 -36.77
C SER A 68 11.76 -14.75 -36.46
N ASN A 69 11.92 -13.81 -37.40
CA ASN A 69 12.65 -12.57 -37.06
C ASN A 69 11.79 -11.29 -37.02
N GLY A 70 10.77 -11.15 -37.87
CA GLY A 70 9.88 -9.98 -37.83
C GLY A 70 8.90 -9.96 -36.65
N LEU A 71 8.34 -11.13 -36.30
CA LEU A 71 7.47 -11.29 -35.12
C LEU A 71 8.26 -11.13 -33.81
N LYS A 72 9.53 -11.55 -33.75
CA LYS A 72 10.38 -11.32 -32.58
C LYS A 72 10.67 -9.84 -32.37
N ILE A 73 10.91 -9.07 -33.42
CA ILE A 73 11.16 -7.62 -33.31
C ILE A 73 9.87 -6.87 -32.92
N PHE A 74 8.70 -7.30 -33.40
CA PHE A 74 7.41 -6.70 -33.00
C PHE A 74 6.97 -7.14 -31.59
N GLU A 75 7.24 -8.39 -31.20
CA GLU A 75 7.06 -8.89 -29.83
C GLU A 75 8.09 -8.29 -28.86
N GLU A 76 9.31 -7.99 -29.29
CA GLU A 76 10.32 -7.25 -28.51
C GLU A 76 9.95 -5.78 -28.41
N ALA A 77 9.37 -5.17 -29.44
CA ALA A 77 8.83 -3.80 -29.37
C ALA A 77 7.59 -3.70 -28.47
N LEU A 78 6.74 -4.74 -28.44
CA LEU A 78 5.62 -4.88 -27.50
C LEU A 78 6.07 -5.26 -26.08
N LYS A 79 7.17 -5.99 -25.92
CA LYS A 79 7.84 -6.22 -24.63
C LYS A 79 8.63 -5.00 -24.14
N ASN A 80 8.95 -4.08 -25.04
CA ASN A 80 9.60 -2.80 -24.75
C ASN A 80 8.60 -1.64 -24.57
N GLU A 81 7.29 -1.90 -24.48
CA GLU A 81 6.46 -1.09 -23.58
C GLU A 81 7.08 -1.28 -22.20
N LYS A 82 7.83 -0.27 -21.73
CA LYS A 82 8.49 -0.23 -20.41
C LYS A 82 7.74 -1.14 -19.45
N GLU A 83 8.33 -2.28 -19.06
CA GLU A 83 7.83 -3.06 -17.93
C GLU A 83 7.52 -2.02 -16.85
N THR A 84 6.23 -1.79 -16.61
CA THR A 84 5.84 -0.84 -15.58
C THR A 84 6.54 -1.32 -14.32
N ASN A 85 7.34 -0.43 -13.71
CA ASN A 85 8.28 -0.73 -12.63
C ASN A 85 7.54 -1.00 -11.31
N ILE A 86 6.45 -1.76 -11.40
CA ILE A 86 5.40 -1.94 -10.41
C ILE A 86 5.56 -3.34 -9.85
N PRO A 87 5.59 -3.49 -8.52
CA PRO A 87 5.83 -4.79 -7.92
C PRO A 87 4.70 -5.77 -8.23
N LYS A 88 4.98 -7.06 -8.20
CA LYS A 88 3.94 -8.08 -8.21
C LYS A 88 2.98 -7.87 -7.03
N TYR A 89 1.68 -7.98 -7.28
CA TYR A 89 0.66 -7.91 -6.22
C TYR A 89 0.87 -9.01 -5.18
N ILE A 90 0.82 -8.61 -3.91
CA ILE A 90 0.81 -9.50 -2.75
C ILE A 90 -0.59 -9.43 -2.15
N ASP A 91 -1.31 -10.55 -2.14
CA ASP A 91 -2.66 -10.63 -1.56
C ASP A 91 -2.59 -10.65 -0.02
N PRO A 92 -2.99 -9.56 0.66
CA PRO A 92 -2.97 -9.50 2.12
C PRO A 92 -4.05 -10.36 2.77
N PHE A 93 -5.06 -10.81 2.01
CA PHE A 93 -6.26 -11.49 2.51
C PHE A 93 -6.26 -13.00 2.25
N SER A 94 -5.22 -13.53 1.63
CA SER A 94 -5.07 -14.98 1.46
C SER A 94 -5.05 -15.70 2.82
N GLU A 95 -5.29 -17.02 2.83
CA GLU A 95 -5.17 -17.85 4.05
C GLU A 95 -3.76 -17.79 4.68
N LYS A 96 -2.77 -17.35 3.90
CA LYS A 96 -1.39 -17.13 4.33
C LYS A 96 -1.02 -15.64 4.41
N GLY A 97 -1.99 -14.74 4.33
CA GLY A 97 -1.80 -13.30 4.28
C GLY A 97 -1.47 -12.68 5.63
N ILE A 98 -1.26 -11.36 5.61
CA ILE A 98 -0.80 -10.58 6.77
C ILE A 98 -1.74 -10.67 7.98
N SER A 99 -3.05 -10.57 7.77
CA SER A 99 -4.03 -10.60 8.86
C SER A 99 -4.02 -11.94 9.58
N LYS A 100 -3.99 -13.05 8.84
CA LYS A 100 -3.92 -14.41 9.39
C LYS A 100 -2.59 -14.65 10.13
N PHE A 101 -1.47 -14.21 9.54
CA PHE A 101 -0.15 -14.31 10.18
C PHE A 101 -0.11 -13.58 11.53
N LEU A 102 -0.52 -12.30 11.56
CA LEU A 102 -0.49 -11.48 12.77
C LEU A 102 -1.44 -12.00 13.84
N LYS A 103 -2.59 -12.53 13.44
CA LYS A 103 -3.51 -13.22 14.33
C LYS A 103 -2.86 -14.47 14.93
N ALA A 104 -2.28 -15.34 14.09
CA ALA A 104 -1.60 -16.55 14.53
C ALA A 104 -0.39 -16.25 15.43
N TYR A 105 0.37 -15.19 15.12
CA TYR A 105 1.44 -14.68 15.97
C TYR A 105 0.90 -14.29 17.36
N ASN A 106 -0.20 -13.53 17.40
CA ASN A 106 -0.81 -13.05 18.64
C ASN A 106 -1.50 -14.17 19.47
N GLU A 107 -1.88 -15.27 18.84
CA GLU A 107 -2.56 -16.41 19.49
C GLU A 107 -1.60 -17.56 19.85
N ASN A 108 -0.40 -17.59 19.28
CA ASN A 108 0.60 -18.61 19.59
C ASN A 108 1.01 -18.52 21.08
N PRO A 109 1.02 -19.65 21.83
CA PRO A 109 1.28 -19.65 23.28
C PRO A 109 2.59 -18.97 23.70
N ILE A 110 3.62 -19.02 22.86
CA ILE A 110 4.92 -18.40 23.11
C ILE A 110 5.01 -17.03 22.47
N LEU A 111 4.70 -16.87 21.18
CA LEU A 111 4.85 -15.56 20.52
C LEU A 111 3.92 -14.49 21.10
N LYS A 112 2.79 -14.89 21.69
CA LYS A 112 1.89 -14.00 22.42
C LYS A 112 2.60 -13.24 23.55
N THR A 113 3.60 -13.84 24.20
CA THR A 113 4.35 -13.16 25.29
C THR A 113 5.14 -11.97 24.79
N THR A 114 5.40 -11.90 23.47
CA THR A 114 6.04 -10.75 22.84
C THR A 114 5.07 -9.65 22.45
N CYS A 115 3.77 -9.81 22.71
CA CYS A 115 2.79 -8.74 22.46
C CYS A 115 1.83 -8.53 23.63
N HIS A 116 1.90 -9.34 24.67
CA HIS A 116 1.15 -9.15 25.91
C HIS A 116 2.08 -9.27 27.10
N GLU A 117 1.73 -8.60 28.18
CA GLU A 117 2.34 -8.83 29.48
C GLU A 117 2.03 -10.27 29.94
N ILE A 118 2.95 -10.87 30.70
CA ILE A 118 2.67 -12.14 31.36
C ILE A 118 2.05 -11.81 32.72
N ASP A 119 0.72 -11.89 32.79
CA ASP A 119 -0.07 -11.27 33.86
C ASP A 119 -0.64 -12.27 34.87
N SER A 120 -0.39 -13.57 34.70
CA SER A 120 -1.06 -14.62 35.45
C SER A 120 -0.19 -15.86 35.61
N GLU A 121 -0.39 -16.59 36.71
CA GLU A 121 0.29 -17.87 36.94
C GLU A 121 -0.08 -18.92 35.88
N SER A 122 -1.30 -18.87 35.34
CA SER A 122 -1.71 -19.74 34.23
C SER A 122 -0.89 -19.49 32.97
N SER A 123 -0.67 -18.22 32.61
CA SER A 123 0.15 -17.86 31.46
C SER A 123 1.61 -18.26 31.68
N LEU A 124 2.13 -18.09 32.90
CA LEU A 124 3.46 -18.56 33.25
C LEU A 124 3.58 -20.09 33.14
N LYS A 125 2.61 -20.85 33.66
CA LYS A 125 2.60 -22.32 33.55
C LYS A 125 2.64 -22.81 32.10
N ILE A 126 1.89 -22.16 31.21
CA ILE A 126 1.92 -22.48 29.77
C ILE A 126 3.34 -22.29 29.22
N ILE A 127 4.03 -21.20 29.58
CA ILE A 127 5.41 -20.95 29.15
C ILE A 127 6.36 -22.03 29.68
N LEU A 128 6.26 -22.36 30.97
CA LEU A 128 7.08 -23.37 31.63
C LEU A 128 6.90 -24.77 31.00
N GLU A 129 5.65 -25.20 30.81
CA GLU A 129 5.30 -26.46 30.16
C GLU A 129 5.85 -26.52 28.72
N TYR A 130 5.73 -25.42 27.98
CA TYR A 130 6.21 -25.34 26.60
C TYR A 130 7.74 -25.35 26.53
N CYS A 131 8.40 -24.62 27.42
CA CYS A 131 9.86 -24.54 27.50
C CYS A 131 10.49 -25.79 28.13
N LYS A 132 9.67 -26.64 28.78
CA LYS A 132 10.09 -27.80 29.58
C LYS A 132 11.03 -27.41 30.72
N GLU A 133 10.65 -26.35 31.42
CA GLU A 133 11.38 -25.80 32.56
C GLU A 133 10.51 -25.82 33.81
N ASP A 134 11.09 -26.09 34.97
CA ASP A 134 10.37 -26.01 36.26
C ASP A 134 10.24 -24.56 36.76
N GLU A 135 11.16 -23.69 36.35
CA GLU A 135 11.25 -22.29 36.76
C GLU A 135 11.51 -21.39 35.55
N TYR A 136 11.11 -20.12 35.64
CA TYR A 136 11.24 -19.22 34.50
C TYR A 136 12.71 -18.94 34.15
N ASN A 137 13.08 -19.21 32.90
CA ASN A 137 14.37 -18.88 32.33
C ASN A 137 14.18 -18.03 31.07
N PHE A 138 14.62 -16.77 31.10
CA PHE A 138 14.47 -15.85 29.98
C PHE A 138 15.22 -16.33 28.73
N SER A 139 16.44 -16.85 28.88
CA SER A 139 17.24 -17.34 27.76
C SER A 139 16.57 -18.54 27.06
N THR A 140 16.03 -19.49 27.81
CA THR A 140 15.24 -20.61 27.25
C THR A 140 13.98 -20.08 26.56
N HIS A 141 13.23 -19.18 27.21
CA HIS A 141 12.03 -18.59 26.64
C HIS A 141 12.31 -17.84 25.32
N LEU A 142 13.38 -17.05 25.26
CA LEU A 142 13.82 -16.36 24.05
C LEU A 142 14.17 -17.31 22.90
N GLN A 143 14.80 -18.46 23.21
CA GLN A 143 15.08 -19.48 22.19
C GLN A 143 13.79 -20.04 21.58
N PHE A 144 12.77 -20.30 22.40
CA PHE A 144 11.48 -20.77 21.91
C PHE A 144 10.71 -19.69 21.14
N ILE A 145 10.78 -18.42 21.56
CA ILE A 145 10.24 -17.29 20.79
C ILE A 145 10.85 -17.25 19.39
N LYS A 146 12.18 -17.36 19.29
CA LYS A 146 12.90 -17.39 18.01
C LYS A 146 12.49 -18.59 17.16
N PHE A 147 12.45 -19.77 17.75
CA PHE A 147 12.05 -21.01 17.08
C PHE A 147 10.63 -20.91 16.51
N GLU A 148 9.66 -20.48 17.31
CA GLU A 148 8.27 -20.37 16.87
C GLU A 148 8.08 -19.28 15.81
N PHE A 149 8.83 -18.17 15.88
CA PHE A 149 8.81 -17.15 14.83
C PHE A 149 9.36 -17.68 13.50
N ASP A 150 10.50 -18.37 13.53
CA ASP A 150 11.10 -18.97 12.34
C ASP A 150 10.22 -20.08 11.74
N LYS A 151 9.46 -20.79 12.58
CA LYS A 151 8.46 -21.76 12.14
C LYS A 151 7.25 -21.07 11.50
N LEU A 152 6.66 -20.08 12.18
CA LEU A 152 5.49 -19.37 11.70
C LEU A 152 5.76 -18.65 10.38
N THR A 153 6.93 -18.04 10.22
CA THR A 153 7.29 -17.32 8.98
C THR A 153 7.48 -18.24 7.75
N LYS A 154 7.61 -19.56 7.94
CA LYS A 154 7.59 -20.53 6.83
C LYS A 154 6.19 -20.92 6.39
N GLU A 155 5.19 -20.73 7.25
CA GLU A 155 3.80 -21.11 6.98
C GLU A 155 3.04 -20.02 6.22
N TYR A 156 3.41 -18.75 6.44
CA TYR A 156 2.71 -17.56 5.95
C TYR A 156 3.52 -16.77 4.90
N ASN A 157 2.80 -16.05 4.04
CA ASN A 157 3.34 -15.22 2.97
C ASN A 157 3.29 -13.73 3.38
N ILE A 158 4.18 -13.32 4.27
CA ILE A 158 4.29 -11.93 4.70
C ILE A 158 5.27 -11.14 3.83
N ASN A 159 5.03 -9.84 3.69
CA ASN A 159 5.95 -8.97 2.96
C ASN A 159 7.30 -8.86 3.69
N LYS A 160 8.38 -8.64 2.93
CA LYS A 160 9.75 -8.58 3.47
C LYS A 160 9.94 -7.51 4.55
N LYS A 161 9.21 -6.39 4.47
CA LYS A 161 9.35 -5.27 5.41
C LYS A 161 8.81 -5.64 6.80
N LEU A 162 7.62 -6.23 6.85
CA LEU A 162 7.03 -6.72 8.10
C LEU A 162 7.88 -7.83 8.71
N TYR A 163 8.34 -8.79 7.88
CA TYR A 163 9.29 -9.81 8.34
C TYR A 163 10.54 -9.18 8.97
N SER A 164 11.20 -8.24 8.28
CA SER A 164 12.38 -7.56 8.80
C SER A 164 12.11 -6.79 10.09
N LEU A 165 10.92 -6.16 10.22
CA LEU A 165 10.50 -5.45 11.43
C LEU A 165 10.41 -6.40 12.63
N ILE A 166 9.62 -7.48 12.50
CA ILE A 166 9.41 -8.43 13.61
C ILE A 166 10.71 -9.19 13.92
N ARG A 167 11.49 -9.53 12.89
CA ARG A 167 12.80 -10.13 13.08
C ARG A 167 13.74 -9.20 13.86
N ALA A 168 13.76 -7.90 13.57
CA ALA A 168 14.56 -6.94 14.34
C ALA A 168 14.06 -6.82 15.79
N TYR A 169 12.74 -6.84 15.99
CA TYR A 169 12.15 -6.84 17.33
C TYR A 169 12.53 -8.07 18.17
N ILE A 170 12.66 -9.25 17.56
CA ILE A 170 13.01 -10.49 18.26
C ILE A 170 14.53 -10.68 18.38
N TYR A 171 15.28 -10.53 17.29
CA TYR A 171 16.70 -10.87 17.18
C TYR A 171 17.64 -9.67 17.35
N GLY A 172 17.12 -8.45 17.30
CA GLY A 172 17.92 -7.22 17.36
C GLY A 172 18.77 -6.96 16.12
N GLY A 173 19.79 -6.12 16.30
CA GLY A 173 20.86 -5.86 15.32
C GLY A 173 20.59 -4.74 14.31
N ILE A 174 19.35 -4.33 14.10
CA ILE A 174 19.01 -3.20 13.21
C ILE A 174 17.95 -2.30 13.82
N LYS A 175 17.95 -1.03 13.40
CA LYS A 175 16.85 -0.09 13.70
C LYS A 175 15.59 -0.51 12.96
N TRP A 176 14.45 -0.48 13.64
CA TRP A 176 13.16 -0.88 13.07
C TRP A 176 12.05 0.10 13.45
N SER A 177 10.89 0.00 12.77
CA SER A 177 9.76 0.94 12.82
C SER A 177 10.07 2.39 12.34
N THR A 178 9.02 3.20 12.20
CA THR A 178 9.14 4.66 12.01
C THR A 178 9.93 5.36 13.11
N ASP A 179 9.86 4.88 14.36
CA ASP A 179 10.57 5.46 15.51
C ASP A 179 12.05 5.08 15.54
N LYS A 180 12.52 4.25 14.59
CA LYS A 180 13.91 3.76 14.51
C LYS A 180 14.39 3.11 15.82
N LEU A 181 13.50 2.36 16.44
CA LEU A 181 13.73 1.61 17.68
C LEU A 181 14.94 0.69 17.51
N GLN A 182 15.81 0.68 18.52
CA GLN A 182 16.96 -0.23 18.58
C GLN A 182 16.72 -1.41 19.52
N MET A 183 15.75 -1.27 20.43
CA MET A 183 15.49 -2.30 21.43
C MET A 183 14.93 -3.58 20.79
N SER A 184 15.22 -4.73 21.38
CA SER A 184 14.74 -6.05 20.99
C SER A 184 14.67 -7.03 22.17
N TRP A 185 14.01 -8.16 21.95
CA TRP A 185 14.02 -9.30 22.88
C TRP A 185 15.40 -9.96 23.04
N SER A 186 16.35 -9.68 22.13
CA SER A 186 17.71 -10.21 22.18
C SER A 186 18.74 -9.17 22.62
N ASP A 187 18.29 -8.05 23.20
CA ASP A 187 19.22 -7.02 23.64
C ASP A 187 20.09 -7.50 24.78
N LYS A 188 21.37 -7.13 24.70
CA LYS A 188 22.36 -7.51 25.69
C LYS A 188 21.98 -7.04 27.09
N GLU A 189 21.49 -5.80 27.24
CA GLU A 189 21.11 -5.27 28.55
C GLU A 189 19.95 -6.04 29.19
N LEU A 190 19.00 -6.51 28.38
CA LEU A 190 17.87 -7.32 28.85
C LEU A 190 18.32 -8.73 29.26
N LEU A 191 19.24 -9.32 28.50
CA LEU A 191 19.86 -10.62 28.83
C LEU A 191 20.66 -10.51 30.13
N ASP A 192 21.55 -9.53 30.23
CA ASP A 192 22.38 -9.27 31.41
C ASP A 192 21.49 -9.01 32.65
N TRP A 193 20.39 -8.26 32.49
CA TRP A 193 19.43 -8.06 33.58
C TRP A 193 18.75 -9.37 33.98
N SER A 194 18.34 -10.19 33.02
CA SER A 194 17.64 -11.46 33.29
C SER A 194 18.54 -12.46 34.01
N ASP A 195 19.83 -12.51 33.68
CA ASP A 195 20.81 -13.35 34.36
C ASP A 195 21.01 -12.93 35.84
N ASN A 196 20.87 -11.63 36.14
CA ASN A 196 20.95 -11.09 37.50
C ASN A 196 19.62 -11.17 38.26
N ASN A 197 18.50 -11.46 37.58
CA ASN A 197 17.16 -11.55 38.16
C ASN A 197 16.51 -12.90 37.81
N PRO A 198 17.10 -14.03 38.25
CA PRO A 198 16.63 -15.34 37.88
C PRO A 198 15.18 -15.56 38.32
N LYS A 199 14.41 -16.32 37.52
CA LYS A 199 12.99 -16.64 37.75
C LYS A 199 12.02 -15.45 37.62
N ILE A 200 12.52 -14.23 37.47
CA ILE A 200 11.70 -13.04 37.27
C ILE A 200 11.47 -12.82 35.77
N ILE A 201 10.23 -12.51 35.43
CA ILE A 201 9.83 -12.21 34.06
C ILE A 201 10.14 -10.74 33.77
N PRO A 202 10.70 -10.38 32.61
CA PRO A 202 11.05 -8.99 32.32
C PRO A 202 9.85 -8.10 31.96
N ASN A 203 8.75 -8.68 31.47
CA ASN A 203 7.49 -7.99 31.15
C ASN A 203 6.28 -8.52 31.96
N PRO A 204 6.32 -8.47 33.30
CA PRO A 204 5.21 -8.93 34.13
C PRO A 204 4.00 -8.01 33.96
N GLY A 205 2.81 -8.60 34.00
CA GLY A 205 1.56 -7.85 34.17
C GLY A 205 1.24 -7.64 35.64
N PHE A 206 0.20 -6.84 35.92
CA PHE A 206 -0.15 -6.34 37.26
C PHE A 206 -0.08 -7.40 38.39
N ASN A 207 -0.67 -8.58 38.21
CA ASN A 207 -0.69 -9.59 39.28
C ASN A 207 0.70 -10.17 39.58
N LEU A 208 1.57 -10.26 38.58
CA LEU A 208 2.94 -10.74 38.78
C LEU A 208 3.87 -9.63 39.29
N ILE A 209 3.57 -8.36 39.01
CA ILE A 209 4.28 -7.22 39.61
C ILE A 209 4.12 -7.26 41.13
N GLU A 210 2.90 -7.45 41.63
CA GLU A 210 2.63 -7.57 43.06
C GLU A 210 3.38 -8.76 43.68
N LYS A 211 3.38 -9.91 42.98
CA LYS A 211 4.06 -11.12 43.43
C LYS A 211 5.58 -11.01 43.46
N TYR A 212 6.19 -10.40 42.45
CA TYR A 212 7.64 -10.26 42.33
C TYR A 212 8.18 -8.99 43.02
N GLU A 213 7.30 -8.11 43.49
CA GLU A 213 7.63 -6.79 44.02
C GLU A 213 8.50 -5.96 43.05
N THR A 214 8.27 -6.12 41.74
CA THR A 214 9.02 -5.43 40.67
C THR A 214 8.20 -5.29 39.38
N GLU A 215 8.39 -4.18 38.67
CA GLU A 215 7.80 -3.93 37.34
C GLU A 215 8.52 -4.66 36.21
N GLY A 216 9.53 -5.48 36.53
CA GLY A 216 10.36 -6.19 35.56
C GLY A 216 11.54 -5.34 35.10
N TYR A 217 11.89 -5.49 33.81
CA TYR A 217 13.04 -4.76 33.25
C TYR A 217 12.65 -3.31 32.93
N SER A 218 13.36 -2.36 33.53
CA SER A 218 13.30 -0.94 33.17
C SER A 218 14.30 -0.64 32.06
N LEU A 219 13.84 0.08 31.03
CA LEU A 219 14.68 0.56 29.94
C LEU A 219 15.79 1.48 30.45
N SER A 220 17.02 1.23 30.00
CA SER A 220 18.15 2.14 30.24
C SER A 220 17.93 3.51 29.62
N THR A 221 17.25 3.56 28.47
CA THR A 221 16.90 4.79 27.76
C THR A 221 15.39 4.85 27.49
N PRO A 222 14.59 5.38 28.45
CA PRO A 222 13.17 5.61 28.24
C PRO A 222 12.94 6.57 27.08
N PHE A 223 11.85 6.37 26.33
CA PHE A 223 11.51 7.22 25.20
C PHE A 223 10.00 7.44 25.09
N ARG A 224 9.59 8.45 24.33
CA ARG A 224 8.17 8.67 24.02
C ARG A 224 7.86 8.13 22.63
N SER A 225 7.01 7.13 22.53
CA SER A 225 6.61 6.56 21.23
C SER A 225 5.88 7.61 20.40
N THR A 226 6.24 7.75 19.12
CA THR A 226 5.51 8.67 18.24
C THR A 226 4.22 8.05 17.69
N LEU A 227 4.11 6.71 17.70
CA LEU A 227 2.91 5.97 17.33
C LEU A 227 1.79 6.12 18.37
N THR A 228 2.10 5.84 19.65
CA THR A 228 1.10 5.81 20.73
C THR A 228 1.09 7.10 21.56
N GLY A 229 2.19 7.87 21.54
CA GLY A 229 2.40 9.05 22.37
C GLY A 229 2.63 8.79 23.85
N LYS A 230 2.70 7.52 24.24
CA LYS A 230 3.02 7.07 25.60
C LYS A 230 4.52 7.11 25.85
N ASN A 231 4.90 7.33 27.10
CA ASN A 231 6.26 7.07 27.54
C ASN A 231 6.46 5.56 27.65
N ILE A 232 7.59 5.08 27.18
CA ILE A 232 8.01 3.69 27.21
C ILE A 232 9.16 3.63 28.19
N ILE A 233 8.90 3.07 29.36
CA ILE A 233 9.80 3.11 30.52
C ILE A 233 10.19 1.68 30.92
N THR A 234 9.26 0.73 30.82
CA THR A 234 9.49 -0.69 31.12
C THR A 234 9.50 -1.55 29.86
N PHE A 235 9.96 -2.79 29.99
CA PHE A 235 9.85 -3.77 28.91
C PHE A 235 8.39 -4.15 28.62
N SER A 236 7.51 -4.13 29.63
CA SER A 236 6.06 -4.27 29.45
C SER A 236 5.50 -3.16 28.54
N ASP A 237 5.88 -1.90 28.75
CA ASP A 237 5.47 -0.80 27.87
C ASP A 237 5.91 -1.05 26.42
N PHE A 238 7.13 -1.54 26.25
CA PHE A 238 7.72 -1.83 24.94
C PHE A 238 7.01 -2.99 24.23
N VAL A 239 6.64 -4.05 24.95
CA VAL A 239 5.83 -5.17 24.44
C VAL A 239 4.44 -4.68 24.01
N LEU A 240 3.80 -3.82 24.79
CA LEU A 240 2.50 -3.24 24.45
C LEU A 240 2.57 -2.25 23.29
N LEU A 241 3.70 -1.52 23.15
CA LEU A 241 3.98 -0.71 21.97
C LEU A 241 4.03 -1.58 20.72
N PHE A 242 4.77 -2.69 20.75
CA PHE A 242 4.87 -3.60 19.61
C PHE A 242 3.49 -4.14 19.19
N LYS A 243 2.65 -4.57 20.14
CA LYS A 243 1.25 -4.96 19.85
C LYS A 243 0.44 -3.87 19.16
N SER A 244 0.64 -2.62 19.57
CA SER A 244 -0.03 -1.46 18.97
C SER A 244 0.37 -1.22 17.51
N MET A 245 1.50 -1.78 17.07
CA MET A 245 1.96 -1.67 15.69
C MET A 245 1.24 -2.62 14.72
N PHE A 246 0.50 -3.62 15.23
CA PHE A 246 -0.12 -4.61 14.35
C PHE A 246 -1.58 -4.99 14.65
N HIS A 247 -2.19 -4.39 15.67
CA HIS A 247 -3.58 -4.67 16.05
C HIS A 247 -4.35 -3.38 16.35
N ILE A 248 -5.34 -3.08 15.51
CA ILE A 248 -6.33 -2.01 15.76
C ILE A 248 -7.49 -2.60 16.56
N ASN A 249 -7.87 -1.91 17.64
CA ASN A 249 -9.00 -2.24 18.50
C ASN A 249 -9.42 -0.99 19.30
N SER A 250 -10.39 -1.12 20.21
CA SER A 250 -10.87 0.00 21.06
C SER A 250 -9.77 0.71 21.87
N ASN A 251 -8.79 -0.05 22.38
CA ASN A 251 -7.68 0.51 23.14
C ASN A 251 -6.64 1.19 22.23
N ASN A 252 -6.45 0.65 21.03
CA ASN A 252 -5.50 1.09 20.02
C ASN A 252 -6.23 1.47 18.71
N SER A 253 -7.15 2.43 18.78
CA SER A 253 -8.03 2.79 17.65
C SER A 253 -7.27 3.59 16.59
N LEU A 254 -7.65 3.43 15.31
CA LEU A 254 -7.03 4.17 14.21
C LEU A 254 -7.15 5.70 14.43
N LYS A 255 -8.28 6.15 15.01
CA LYS A 255 -8.54 7.56 15.33
C LYS A 255 -7.44 8.16 16.21
N LYS A 256 -7.04 7.45 17.28
CA LYS A 256 -5.99 7.90 18.22
C LYS A 256 -4.66 8.11 17.48
N HIS A 257 -4.33 7.23 16.54
CA HIS A 257 -3.13 7.38 15.71
C HIS A 257 -3.24 8.53 14.71
N LEU A 258 -4.38 8.67 14.02
CA LEU A 258 -4.57 9.73 13.03
C LEU A 258 -4.56 11.13 13.65
N VAL A 259 -5.26 11.33 14.77
CA VAL A 259 -5.24 12.62 15.49
C VAL A 259 -3.81 13.02 15.86
N ARG A 260 -3.00 12.06 16.29
CA ARG A 260 -1.60 12.28 16.63
C ARG A 260 -0.75 12.63 15.41
N VAL A 261 -0.87 11.88 14.31
CA VAL A 261 -0.06 12.17 13.10
C VAL A 261 -0.46 13.49 12.45
N ILE A 262 -1.76 13.82 12.41
CA ILE A 262 -2.28 15.09 11.88
C ILE A 262 -1.70 16.27 12.65
N ARG A 263 -1.64 16.17 13.99
CA ARG A 263 -1.03 17.20 14.85
C ARG A 263 0.48 17.28 14.63
N LYS A 264 1.18 16.15 14.63
CA LYS A 264 2.65 16.09 14.52
C LYS A 264 3.17 16.63 13.19
N MET A 265 2.44 16.39 12.10
CA MET A 265 2.81 16.82 10.75
C MET A 265 2.29 18.21 10.40
N GLU A 266 1.63 18.90 11.33
CA GLU A 266 1.07 20.24 11.14
C GLU A 266 0.14 20.31 9.91
N PHE A 267 -0.58 19.23 9.61
CA PHE A 267 -1.48 19.17 8.47
C PHE A 267 -2.62 20.20 8.58
N LYS A 268 -2.98 20.60 9.80
CA LYS A 268 -3.92 21.70 10.07
C LYS A 268 -3.40 23.10 9.71
N GLU A 269 -2.23 23.23 9.11
CA GLU A 269 -1.82 24.48 8.45
C GLU A 269 -2.11 24.47 6.95
N TRP A 270 -2.27 23.28 6.36
CA TRP A 270 -2.39 23.08 4.92
C TRP A 270 -3.76 22.57 4.49
N PHE A 271 -4.49 21.90 5.38
CA PHE A 271 -5.71 21.17 5.08
C PHE A 271 -6.79 21.42 6.13
N ASP A 272 -8.05 21.53 5.71
CA ASP A 272 -9.19 21.44 6.61
C ASP A 272 -9.56 19.96 6.72
N ILE A 273 -9.11 19.31 7.80
CA ILE A 273 -9.29 17.87 8.01
C ILE A 273 -10.40 17.61 9.02
N GLU A 274 -11.41 16.88 8.58
CA GLU A 274 -12.52 16.40 9.40
C GLU A 274 -12.49 14.88 9.51
N ILE A 275 -12.68 14.36 10.73
CA ILE A 275 -12.93 12.94 10.97
C ILE A 275 -14.45 12.75 11.00
N ASN A 276 -14.98 11.91 10.13
CA ASN A 276 -16.42 11.65 10.06
C ASN A 276 -16.87 10.80 11.24
N GLU A 277 -17.28 11.41 12.34
CA GLU A 277 -17.65 10.71 13.57
C GLU A 277 -18.77 9.66 13.37
N ASN A 278 -19.66 9.86 12.38
CA ASN A 278 -20.73 8.90 12.06
C ASN A 278 -20.22 7.68 11.27
N LYS A 279 -19.06 7.80 10.61
CA LYS A 279 -18.41 6.73 9.83
C LYS A 279 -16.98 6.49 10.29
N PHE A 280 -16.70 6.63 11.58
CA PHE A 280 -15.39 6.34 12.16
C PHE A 280 -15.52 5.44 13.39
N GLY A 281 -15.52 4.14 13.18
CA GLY A 281 -15.60 3.13 14.23
C GLY A 281 -14.30 3.05 15.04
N GLU A 282 -14.38 3.35 16.35
CA GLU A 282 -13.24 3.22 17.25
C GLU A 282 -13.04 1.79 17.79
N ASN A 283 -14.06 0.94 17.69
CA ASN A 283 -14.08 -0.45 18.17
C ASN A 283 -13.83 -1.50 17.07
N ILE A 284 -13.37 -1.08 15.89
CA ILE A 284 -13.07 -1.99 14.79
C ILE A 284 -11.83 -2.82 15.12
N HIS A 285 -11.95 -4.14 15.00
CA HIS A 285 -10.87 -5.09 15.20
C HIS A 285 -10.25 -5.52 13.87
N ILE A 286 -8.98 -5.20 13.65
CA ILE A 286 -8.19 -5.71 12.51
C ILE A 286 -6.73 -5.98 12.88
N TYR A 287 -6.18 -7.08 12.36
CA TYR A 287 -4.75 -7.37 12.37
C TYR A 287 -4.13 -6.93 11.05
N THR A 288 -3.21 -5.96 11.10
CA THR A 288 -2.60 -5.36 9.91
C THR A 288 -1.31 -4.62 10.30
N ASP A 289 -0.48 -4.19 9.36
CA ASP A 289 0.67 -3.32 9.67
C ASP A 289 0.19 -1.86 9.89
N VAL A 290 -0.02 -1.49 11.15
CA VAL A 290 -0.59 -0.19 11.55
C VAL A 290 0.36 0.96 11.21
N ASP A 291 1.67 0.76 11.36
CA ASP A 291 2.67 1.75 10.98
C ASP A 291 2.60 2.04 9.47
N LYS A 292 2.47 1.00 8.64
CA LYS A 292 2.28 1.15 7.19
C LYS A 292 0.95 1.79 6.82
N LEU A 293 -0.12 1.50 7.53
CA LEU A 293 -1.41 2.15 7.32
C LEU A 293 -1.33 3.67 7.56
N ILE A 294 -0.69 4.09 8.66
CA ILE A 294 -0.48 5.50 8.97
C ILE A 294 0.43 6.16 7.94
N GLN A 295 1.50 5.48 7.49
CA GLN A 295 2.37 5.99 6.42
C GLN A 295 1.61 6.13 5.10
N SER A 296 0.69 5.23 4.79
CA SER A 296 -0.18 5.31 3.60
C SER A 296 -1.06 6.55 3.66
N PHE A 297 -1.71 6.80 4.81
CA PHE A 297 -2.48 8.03 5.05
C PHE A 297 -1.64 9.28 4.81
N VAL A 298 -0.46 9.37 5.45
CA VAL A 298 0.46 10.50 5.28
C VAL A 298 0.81 10.73 3.82
N LYS A 299 1.16 9.67 3.08
CA LYS A 299 1.56 9.78 1.68
C LYS A 299 0.42 10.19 0.76
N ILE A 300 -0.81 9.76 1.03
CA ILE A 300 -1.99 10.19 0.29
C ILE A 300 -2.30 11.67 0.58
N VAL A 301 -2.22 12.12 1.83
CA VAL A 301 -2.39 13.54 2.18
C VAL A 301 -1.29 14.41 1.53
N GLU A 302 -0.04 13.96 1.53
CA GLU A 302 1.06 14.64 0.83
C GLU A 302 0.84 14.68 -0.69
N LEU A 303 0.26 13.63 -1.28
CA LEU A 303 -0.14 13.62 -2.69
C LEU A 303 -1.16 14.72 -2.96
N VAL A 304 -2.19 14.86 -2.13
CA VAL A 304 -3.17 15.97 -2.24
C VAL A 304 -2.45 17.32 -2.16
N LYS A 305 -1.51 17.49 -1.22
CA LYS A 305 -0.68 18.72 -1.11
C LYS A 305 0.03 19.04 -2.43
N SER A 306 0.67 18.02 -3.01
CA SER A 306 1.48 18.18 -4.22
C SER A 306 0.63 18.58 -5.42
N ILE A 307 -0.54 17.96 -5.59
CA ILE A 307 -1.49 18.28 -6.65
C ILE A 307 -2.01 19.71 -6.46
N ASN A 308 -2.44 20.10 -5.26
CA ASN A 308 -2.94 21.48 -5.06
C ASN A 308 -1.88 22.55 -5.36
N LYS A 309 -0.61 22.28 -5.04
CA LYS A 309 0.51 23.17 -5.40
C LYS A 309 0.77 23.22 -6.90
N GLU A 310 0.79 22.07 -7.57
CA GLU A 310 1.03 21.96 -9.02
C GLU A 310 -0.04 22.73 -9.82
N TYR A 311 -1.30 22.62 -9.41
CA TYR A 311 -2.44 23.25 -10.08
C TYR A 311 -2.85 24.61 -9.50
N SER A 312 -2.03 25.21 -8.64
CA SER A 312 -2.26 26.54 -8.04
C SER A 312 -3.69 26.72 -7.46
N VAL A 313 -4.21 25.70 -6.80
CA VAL A 313 -5.56 25.76 -6.20
C VAL A 313 -5.52 26.74 -5.03
N VAL A 314 -6.31 27.81 -5.13
CA VAL A 314 -6.34 28.91 -4.14
C VAL A 314 -7.03 28.46 -2.85
N GLU A 315 -8.09 27.64 -2.99
CA GLU A 315 -8.82 27.13 -1.84
C GLU A 315 -8.02 26.08 -1.08
N ARG A 316 -8.20 26.11 0.23
CA ARG A 316 -7.60 25.14 1.12
C ARG A 316 -8.25 23.77 0.89
N PRO A 317 -7.45 22.70 0.69
CA PRO A 317 -8.00 21.36 0.51
C PRO A 317 -8.76 20.87 1.73
N GLN A 318 -9.98 20.39 1.51
CA GLN A 318 -10.89 19.84 2.51
C GLN A 318 -10.84 18.31 2.46
N LEU A 319 -10.44 17.69 3.58
CA LEU A 319 -10.29 16.24 3.70
C LEU A 319 -11.29 15.68 4.71
N LEU A 320 -12.17 14.80 4.25
CA LEU A 320 -13.04 14.01 5.11
C LEU A 320 -12.48 12.59 5.25
N ILE A 321 -12.24 12.17 6.49
CA ILE A 321 -11.64 10.87 6.80
C ILE A 321 -12.67 9.95 7.44
N SER A 322 -12.82 8.74 6.90
CA SER A 322 -13.77 7.73 7.40
C SER A 322 -13.09 6.38 7.62
N PHE A 323 -13.54 5.62 8.63
CA PHE A 323 -13.08 4.27 8.92
C PHE A 323 -14.23 3.42 9.45
N PHE A 324 -14.81 2.54 8.64
CA PHE A 324 -16.04 1.83 8.99
C PHE A 324 -16.07 0.40 8.44
N GLU A 325 -16.93 -0.43 9.03
CA GLU A 325 -17.22 -1.77 8.53
C GLU A 325 -18.33 -1.68 7.49
N GLN A 326 -18.15 -2.36 6.37
CA GLN A 326 -19.15 -2.46 5.31
C GLN A 326 -19.17 -3.91 4.81
N GLU A 327 -20.30 -4.58 5.02
CA GLU A 327 -20.45 -6.00 4.72
C GLU A 327 -19.35 -6.84 5.41
N ASN A 328 -18.46 -7.47 4.63
CA ASN A 328 -17.32 -8.27 5.12
C ASN A 328 -15.98 -7.52 5.02
N ASP A 329 -16.02 -6.20 4.80
CA ASP A 329 -14.85 -5.38 4.59
C ASP A 329 -14.74 -4.31 5.69
N VAL A 330 -13.51 -3.91 5.99
CA VAL A 330 -13.19 -2.68 6.70
C VAL A 330 -12.67 -1.68 5.70
N ILE A 331 -13.29 -0.50 5.68
CA ILE A 331 -13.03 0.56 4.72
C ILE A 331 -12.35 1.72 5.45
N PHE A 332 -11.15 2.09 5.01
CA PHE A 332 -10.49 3.33 5.39
C PHE A 332 -10.45 4.28 4.19
N SER A 333 -11.10 5.43 4.31
CA SER A 333 -11.29 6.38 3.21
C SER A 333 -10.69 7.75 3.54
N ILE A 334 -10.07 8.35 2.52
CA ILE A 334 -9.51 9.71 2.52
C ILE A 334 -10.14 10.44 1.34
N HIS A 335 -11.12 11.32 1.63
CA HIS A 335 -11.91 12.02 0.62
C HIS A 335 -11.54 13.49 0.56
N HIS A 336 -10.99 13.92 -0.57
CA HIS A 336 -10.73 15.32 -0.90
C HIS A 336 -11.97 15.92 -1.57
N LEU A 337 -12.77 16.67 -0.79
CA LEU A 337 -14.11 17.12 -1.17
C LEU A 337 -14.08 18.16 -2.30
N ASN A 338 -13.28 19.21 -2.14
CA ASN A 338 -13.22 20.33 -3.09
C ASN A 338 -12.19 20.11 -4.22
N SER A 339 -12.29 18.97 -4.91
CA SER A 339 -11.37 18.64 -5.99
C SER A 339 -11.98 17.80 -7.11
N ILE A 340 -11.22 17.67 -8.20
CA ILE A 340 -11.49 16.76 -9.30
C ILE A 340 -10.20 16.02 -9.64
N TYR A 341 -10.32 14.79 -10.12
CA TYR A 341 -9.15 14.03 -10.52
C TYR A 341 -8.56 14.61 -11.80
N LYS A 342 -7.27 14.91 -11.78
CA LYS A 342 -6.60 15.67 -12.85
C LYS A 342 -6.32 14.85 -14.11
N LYS A 343 -6.69 13.57 -14.14
CA LYS A 343 -6.62 12.70 -15.31
C LYS A 343 -8.02 12.30 -15.73
N SER A 344 -8.24 12.19 -17.05
CA SER A 344 -9.47 11.60 -17.57
C SER A 344 -9.58 10.13 -17.18
N LEU A 345 -10.81 9.59 -17.21
CA LEU A 345 -11.06 8.18 -16.91
C LEU A 345 -10.26 7.26 -17.84
N MET A 346 -10.27 7.53 -19.15
CA MET A 346 -9.52 6.75 -20.14
C MET A 346 -8.00 6.82 -19.93
N SER A 347 -7.46 7.99 -19.59
CA SER A 347 -6.04 8.12 -19.25
C SER A 347 -5.69 7.33 -17.99
N THR A 348 -6.59 7.32 -17.01
CA THR A 348 -6.40 6.57 -15.76
C THR A 348 -6.47 5.06 -15.99
N LEU A 349 -7.32 4.56 -16.89
CA LEU A 349 -7.38 3.13 -17.19
C LEU A 349 -6.17 2.64 -18.02
N SER A 350 -5.68 3.48 -18.94
CA SER A 350 -4.54 3.14 -19.81
C SER A 350 -3.18 3.35 -19.12
N HIS A 351 -3.08 4.38 -18.28
CA HIS A 351 -1.87 4.78 -17.55
C HIS A 351 -2.17 5.00 -16.06
N PRO A 352 -2.63 3.96 -15.35
CA PRO A 352 -3.11 4.05 -13.97
C PRO A 352 -2.05 4.48 -12.96
N PHE A 353 -0.81 4.12 -13.23
CA PHE A 353 0.29 4.28 -12.29
C PHE A 353 1.23 5.36 -12.81
N GLY A 354 1.10 6.56 -12.23
CA GLY A 354 2.02 7.67 -12.48
C GLY A 354 3.24 7.64 -11.54
N GLU A 355 4.11 8.63 -11.69
CA GLU A 355 5.31 8.81 -10.84
C GLU A 355 4.97 9.00 -9.36
N SER A 356 3.79 9.55 -9.05
CA SER A 356 3.35 9.82 -7.68
C SER A 356 2.57 8.67 -7.04
N THR A 357 1.79 7.90 -7.83
CA THR A 357 0.99 6.77 -7.33
C THR A 357 1.83 5.50 -7.17
N THR A 358 2.78 5.25 -8.07
CA THR A 358 3.63 4.05 -8.03
C THR A 358 4.38 3.89 -6.69
N PRO A 359 5.04 4.92 -6.14
CA PRO A 359 5.72 4.81 -4.85
C PRO A 359 4.77 4.53 -3.68
N ILE A 360 3.51 5.01 -3.72
CA ILE A 360 2.52 4.75 -2.67
C ILE A 360 2.16 3.26 -2.70
N ILE A 361 1.89 2.71 -3.89
CA ILE A 361 1.57 1.30 -4.06
C ILE A 361 2.75 0.43 -3.62
N GLU A 362 3.93 0.68 -4.17
CA GLU A 362 5.11 -0.15 -3.92
C GLU A 362 5.56 -0.09 -2.47
N LYS A 363 5.55 1.10 -1.86
CA LYS A 363 6.17 1.29 -0.55
C LYS A 363 5.23 1.04 0.62
N GLN A 364 3.92 1.28 0.43
CA GLN A 364 2.95 1.33 1.52
C GLN A 364 1.77 0.37 1.35
N ILE A 365 1.15 0.29 0.16
CA ILE A 365 -0.12 -0.45 -0.04
C ILE A 365 0.08 -1.93 -0.38
N ASN A 366 1.09 -2.28 -1.17
CA ASN A 366 1.24 -3.65 -1.67
C ASN A 366 1.48 -4.65 -0.52
N GLY A 367 0.58 -5.62 -0.37
CA GLY A 367 0.57 -6.56 0.76
C GLY A 367 0.01 -6.00 2.07
N LEU A 368 -0.61 -4.82 2.06
CA LEU A 368 -1.33 -4.23 3.20
C LEU A 368 -2.85 -4.29 3.00
N CYS A 369 -3.33 -3.76 1.87
CA CYS A 369 -4.76 -3.68 1.55
C CYS A 369 -4.99 -3.57 0.03
N ASN A 370 -6.26 -3.59 -0.37
CA ASN A 370 -6.64 -3.16 -1.71
C ASN A 370 -6.78 -1.64 -1.77
N LEU A 371 -6.50 -1.06 -2.93
CA LEU A 371 -6.66 0.36 -3.20
C LEU A 371 -7.64 0.60 -4.35
N GLU A 372 -8.60 1.47 -4.09
CA GLU A 372 -9.56 1.93 -5.07
C GLU A 372 -9.59 3.47 -5.10
N LEU A 373 -10.02 4.03 -6.22
CA LEU A 373 -10.18 5.47 -6.42
C LEU A 373 -11.61 5.74 -6.85
N ILE A 374 -12.28 6.65 -6.16
CA ILE A 374 -13.59 7.19 -6.55
C ILE A 374 -13.39 8.66 -6.87
N ALA A 375 -13.80 9.11 -8.05
CA ALA A 375 -13.61 10.50 -8.41
C ALA A 375 -14.55 10.99 -9.50
N ASN A 376 -14.65 12.32 -9.60
CA ASN A 376 -14.93 13.03 -10.83
C ASN A 376 -13.67 13.09 -11.70
N PHE A 377 -13.67 12.41 -12.85
CA PHE A 377 -12.57 12.37 -13.82
C PHE A 377 -12.65 13.46 -14.89
N ASP A 378 -13.31 14.58 -14.56
CA ASP A 378 -13.65 15.69 -15.45
C ASP A 378 -14.71 15.31 -16.51
N ASN A 379 -15.35 16.30 -17.14
CA ASN A 379 -16.42 16.12 -18.13
C ASN A 379 -17.61 15.27 -17.67
N ASN A 380 -17.96 15.33 -16.37
CA ASN A 380 -19.04 14.55 -15.75
C ASN A 380 -18.86 13.02 -15.88
N ASP A 381 -17.62 12.53 -15.99
CA ASP A 381 -17.32 11.11 -15.91
C ASP A 381 -16.99 10.74 -14.45
N PHE A 382 -17.96 10.17 -13.74
CA PHE A 382 -17.82 9.76 -12.35
C PHE A 382 -17.70 8.24 -12.25
N ALA A 383 -16.64 7.75 -11.61
CA ALA A 383 -16.40 6.32 -11.52
C ALA A 383 -15.66 5.92 -10.26
N ARG A 384 -15.85 4.65 -9.89
CA ARG A 384 -15.00 3.92 -8.96
C ARG A 384 -14.12 2.99 -9.77
N ILE A 385 -12.82 3.10 -9.59
CA ILE A 385 -11.85 2.26 -10.27
C ILE A 385 -11.03 1.45 -9.28
N ASN A 386 -10.74 0.22 -9.66
CA ASN A 386 -9.74 -0.58 -8.98
C ASN A 386 -8.34 -0.09 -9.36
N LEU A 387 -7.55 0.37 -8.39
CA LEU A 387 -6.14 0.69 -8.60
C LEU A 387 -5.23 -0.49 -8.24
N TRP A 388 -5.53 -1.21 -7.15
CA TRP A 388 -4.66 -2.28 -6.65
C TRP A 388 -5.44 -3.36 -5.92
N ASN A 389 -5.72 -4.49 -6.57
CA ASN A 389 -6.34 -5.66 -5.94
C ASN A 389 -5.91 -7.02 -6.53
N GLY A 390 -4.82 -7.03 -7.31
CA GLY A 390 -4.34 -8.21 -8.03
C GLY A 390 -5.00 -8.48 -9.38
N SER A 391 -6.08 -7.76 -9.72
CA SER A 391 -6.68 -7.76 -11.06
C SER A 391 -6.28 -6.53 -11.86
N LYS A 392 -6.52 -6.56 -13.18
CA LYS A 392 -6.30 -5.40 -14.05
C LYS A 392 -7.10 -4.19 -13.55
N VAL A 393 -6.54 -3.00 -13.73
CA VAL A 393 -7.24 -1.74 -13.48
C VAL A 393 -8.49 -1.72 -14.35
N LYS A 394 -9.63 -1.48 -13.72
CA LYS A 394 -10.94 -1.45 -14.38
C LYS A 394 -11.91 -0.59 -13.59
N ILE A 395 -12.94 -0.14 -14.29
CA ILE A 395 -14.12 0.47 -13.69
C ILE A 395 -14.84 -0.63 -12.89
N LEU A 396 -15.09 -0.35 -11.62
CA LEU A 396 -15.91 -1.17 -10.73
C LEU A 396 -17.37 -0.68 -10.78
N GLU A 397 -17.56 0.62 -10.84
CA GLU A 397 -18.87 1.27 -10.78
C GLU A 397 -18.83 2.64 -11.48
N LYS A 398 -19.95 3.05 -12.08
CA LYS A 398 -20.17 4.41 -12.60
C LYS A 398 -21.25 5.09 -11.78
N PHE A 399 -21.13 6.40 -11.61
CA PHE A 399 -22.09 7.21 -10.84
C PHE A 399 -22.72 8.28 -11.72
N GLU A 400 -23.92 8.73 -11.34
CA GLU A 400 -24.54 9.92 -11.95
C GLU A 400 -23.83 11.21 -11.52
N SER A 401 -23.35 11.25 -10.28
CA SER A 401 -22.60 12.35 -9.72
C SER A 401 -21.70 11.87 -8.59
N PHE A 402 -20.52 12.46 -8.47
CA PHE A 402 -19.64 12.33 -7.32
C PHE A 402 -18.85 13.62 -7.13
N GLU A 403 -18.74 14.11 -5.90
CA GLU A 403 -17.97 15.29 -5.57
C GLU A 403 -16.61 14.88 -5.03
N GLY A 404 -15.54 15.48 -5.52
CA GLY A 404 -14.20 15.25 -4.97
C GLY A 404 -13.43 14.07 -5.58
N VAL A 405 -12.39 13.69 -4.84
CA VAL A 405 -11.50 12.56 -5.10
C VAL A 405 -11.31 11.77 -3.81
N GLU A 406 -11.64 10.49 -3.81
CA GLU A 406 -11.59 9.62 -2.65
C GLU A 406 -10.67 8.43 -2.89
N TYR A 407 -9.68 8.26 -2.00
CA TYR A 407 -8.83 7.08 -1.96
C TYR A 407 -9.39 6.11 -0.93
N VAL A 408 -9.70 4.89 -1.36
CA VAL A 408 -10.33 3.86 -0.54
C VAL A 408 -9.35 2.72 -0.31
N LEU A 409 -8.90 2.57 0.94
CA LEU A 409 -8.09 1.46 1.43
C LEU A 409 -9.03 0.40 2.01
N LYS A 410 -9.13 -0.73 1.32
CA LYS A 410 -10.11 -1.77 1.60
C LYS A 410 -9.45 -3.00 2.19
N PHE A 411 -9.87 -3.41 3.39
CA PHE A 411 -9.38 -4.57 4.12
C PHE A 411 -10.47 -5.65 4.19
N LYS A 412 -10.26 -6.80 3.56
CA LYS A 412 -11.21 -7.93 3.65
C LYS A 412 -11.03 -8.69 4.97
N ARG A 413 -12.12 -9.16 5.55
CA ARG A 413 -12.12 -10.01 6.75
C ARG A 413 -12.17 -11.50 6.45
#